data_AF-A0A7C0Y3M5-F1
#
_entry.id   AF-A0A7C0Y3M5-F1
#
_cell.length_a   1.000
_cell.length_b   1.000
_cell.length_c   1.000
_cell.angle_alpha   90.00
_cell.angle_beta   90.00
_cell.angle_gamma   90.00
#
_symmetry.space_group_name_H-M   'P 1'
#
loop_
_entity.id
_entity.type
_entity.pdbx_description
1 polymer ?
#
loop_
_entity_poly.entity_id
_entity_poly.type
_entity_poly.pdbx_seq_one_letter_code
_entity_poly.pdbx_strand_id
1 'polypeptide(L)'
;VLLSGTLPPKDFFEKVLGLDNVGQYLDVEESYGYVFPPENKVTIVVTSVTSSYTRRSDLMYGKYAKYLELTYRYVDKVTLAIYPSYDFMRNIINHLPKDINMVIEEEGTTLSEVIEEVMKKGKCLINAVASGKLSEGIEITSKGSSLIEAVFIAGVPYPQPDDYVEELMKGLRKYLTHDESWDFVFNVTASVRVKQALGRALRYPTDRAIYVLADNRFMMPRMRQLLKLKYNKVIRDIGTYEETLRILKKFFL
;
A
#
# COMPACT_ATOMS: atom_id res chain seq x y z
N VAL A 1 1.78 20.98 -17.80
CA VAL A 1 1.31 20.87 -16.39
C VAL A 1 1.21 19.39 -16.06
N LEU A 2 1.87 18.93 -15.00
CA LEU A 2 1.82 17.53 -14.54
C LEU A 2 0.97 17.47 -13.27
N LEU A 3 -0.06 16.62 -13.23
CA LEU A 3 -0.98 16.49 -12.10
C LEU A 3 -1.08 15.03 -11.67
N SER A 4 -0.95 14.77 -10.37
CA SER A 4 -1.13 13.43 -9.80
C SER A 4 -1.44 13.54 -8.31
N GLY A 5 -2.33 12.69 -7.80
CA GLY A 5 -2.57 12.55 -6.35
C GLY A 5 -1.42 11.88 -5.59
N THR A 6 -0.40 11.37 -6.30
CA THR A 6 0.75 10.66 -5.73
C THR A 6 2.05 11.09 -6.42
N LEU A 7 2.15 12.37 -6.78
CA LEU A 7 3.28 12.91 -7.52
C LEU A 7 4.61 12.60 -6.79
N PRO A 8 5.65 12.09 -7.51
CA PRO A 8 7.01 11.97 -6.98
C PRO A 8 7.56 13.31 -6.47
N PRO A 9 8.60 13.31 -5.61
CA PRO A 9 9.22 14.55 -5.15
C PRO A 9 9.85 15.34 -6.32
N LYS A 10 9.98 16.65 -6.16
CA LYS A 10 10.45 17.58 -7.22
C LYS A 10 11.78 17.15 -7.86
N ASP A 11 12.71 16.70 -7.03
CA ASP A 11 14.03 16.23 -7.45
C ASP A 11 13.98 15.03 -8.40
N PHE A 12 12.94 14.19 -8.34
CA PHE A 12 12.73 13.12 -9.32
C PHE A 12 12.55 13.70 -10.75
N PHE A 13 11.77 14.77 -10.91
CA PHE A 13 11.54 15.38 -12.22
C PHE A 13 12.80 16.03 -12.79
N GLU A 14 13.57 16.70 -11.93
CA GLU A 14 14.81 17.36 -12.32
C GLU A 14 15.88 16.32 -12.67
N LYS A 15 16.11 15.34 -11.78
CA LYS A 15 17.25 14.42 -11.88
C LYS A 15 17.00 13.18 -12.74
N VAL A 16 15.76 12.70 -12.83
CA VAL A 16 15.42 11.49 -13.60
C VAL A 16 14.84 11.84 -14.96
N LEU A 17 13.96 12.85 -15.03
CA LEU A 17 13.31 13.26 -16.28
C LEU A 17 14.02 14.41 -17.01
N GLY A 18 15.07 15.00 -16.40
CA GLY A 18 15.84 16.09 -17.01
C GLY A 18 15.02 17.37 -17.19
N LEU A 19 14.01 17.60 -16.35
CA LEU A 19 13.19 18.80 -16.41
C LEU A 19 13.87 19.93 -15.65
N ASP A 20 14.79 20.63 -16.30
CA ASP A 20 15.62 21.68 -15.69
C ASP A 20 14.84 22.95 -15.29
N ASN A 21 13.57 23.07 -15.70
CA ASN A 21 12.71 24.23 -15.46
C ASN A 21 11.38 23.86 -14.79
N VAL A 22 11.41 23.04 -13.72
CA VAL A 22 10.21 22.82 -12.90
C VAL A 22 9.88 24.11 -12.13
N GLY A 23 9.04 24.95 -12.74
CA GLY A 23 8.72 26.29 -12.23
C GLY A 23 8.06 26.29 -10.84
N GLN A 24 6.94 25.57 -10.68
CA GLN A 24 6.24 25.45 -9.40
C GLN A 24 5.95 23.97 -9.11
N TYR A 25 6.26 23.54 -7.88
CA TYR A 25 5.84 22.26 -7.33
C TYR A 25 4.87 22.56 -6.18
N LEU A 26 3.62 22.15 -6.33
CA LEU A 26 2.54 22.46 -5.39
C LEU A 26 1.97 21.17 -4.81
N ASP A 27 2.12 21.00 -3.50
CA ASP A 27 1.44 19.96 -2.74
C ASP A 27 0.13 20.55 -2.19
N VAL A 28 -1.01 20.04 -2.67
CA VAL A 28 -2.33 20.61 -2.35
C VAL A 28 -2.64 20.47 -0.86
N GLU A 29 -2.31 19.35 -0.23
CA GLU A 29 -2.60 19.15 1.19
C GLU A 29 -1.71 20.03 2.08
N GLU A 30 -0.47 20.27 1.66
CA GLU A 30 0.47 21.16 2.35
C GLU A 30 0.06 22.64 2.21
N SER A 31 -0.48 23.02 1.05
CA SER A 31 -0.76 24.43 0.72
C SER A 31 -2.18 24.87 1.11
N TYR A 32 -3.14 23.96 1.07
CA TYR A 32 -4.57 24.26 1.25
C TYR A 32 -5.24 23.44 2.35
N GLY A 33 -4.49 22.57 3.03
CA GLY A 33 -5.00 21.70 4.08
C GLY A 33 -5.49 20.35 3.55
N TYR A 34 -5.77 19.43 4.48
CA TYR A 34 -6.11 18.04 4.15
C TYR A 34 -7.40 17.93 3.33
N VAL A 35 -7.36 17.12 2.26
CA VAL A 35 -8.53 16.87 1.41
C VAL A 35 -9.58 16.04 2.17
N PHE A 36 -9.13 15.13 3.03
CA PHE A 36 -9.97 14.34 3.92
C PHE A 36 -9.58 14.59 5.38
N PRO A 37 -10.54 14.63 6.32
CA PRO A 37 -10.24 14.81 7.74
C PRO A 37 -9.19 13.81 8.23
N PRO A 38 -8.07 14.25 8.86
CA PRO A 38 -7.01 13.35 9.30
C PRO A 38 -7.47 12.25 10.27
N GLU A 39 -8.51 12.53 11.06
CA GLU A 39 -9.17 11.59 11.98
C GLU A 39 -9.89 10.44 11.29
N ASN A 40 -10.20 10.57 9.99
CA ASN A 40 -10.84 9.51 9.23
C ASN A 40 -9.90 8.35 8.90
N LYS A 41 -8.57 8.53 9.07
CA LYS A 41 -7.59 7.49 8.81
C LYS A 41 -6.73 7.17 10.00
N VAL A 42 -6.52 5.87 10.24
CA VAL A 42 -5.58 5.39 11.25
C VAL A 42 -4.53 4.53 10.56
N THR A 43 -3.27 4.95 10.67
CA THR A 43 -2.12 4.20 10.13
C THR A 43 -1.44 3.41 11.24
N ILE A 44 -1.42 2.08 11.07
CA ILE A 44 -0.71 1.12 11.90
C ILE A 44 0.50 0.62 11.12
N VAL A 45 1.69 0.70 11.71
CA VAL A 45 2.92 0.14 11.13
C VAL A 45 3.31 -1.11 11.91
N VAL A 46 3.35 -2.26 11.22
CA VAL A 46 3.77 -3.54 11.82
C VAL A 46 5.23 -3.78 11.48
N THR A 47 6.08 -3.83 12.50
CA THR A 47 7.55 -3.84 12.33
C THR A 47 8.21 -5.19 12.66
N SER A 48 7.40 -6.20 13.01
CA SER A 48 7.85 -7.57 13.27
C SER A 48 7.92 -8.46 12.01
N VAL A 49 7.52 -7.92 10.86
CA VAL A 49 7.52 -8.60 9.57
C VAL A 49 8.32 -7.81 8.52
N THR A 50 8.75 -8.50 7.47
CA THR A 50 9.49 -7.90 6.36
C THR A 50 9.40 -8.75 5.10
N SER A 51 9.24 -8.11 3.93
CA SER A 51 9.27 -8.79 2.61
C SER A 51 10.66 -8.80 1.96
N SER A 52 11.72 -8.46 2.70
CA SER A 52 13.10 -8.53 2.23
C SER A 52 13.46 -9.97 1.83
N TYR A 53 13.99 -10.15 0.61
CA TYR A 53 14.28 -11.46 0.02
C TYR A 53 15.07 -12.39 0.95
N THR A 54 16.12 -11.89 1.60
CA THR A 54 16.99 -12.67 2.49
C THR A 54 16.33 -13.12 3.79
N ARG A 55 15.14 -12.58 4.11
CA ARG A 55 14.39 -12.89 5.33
C ARG A 55 13.01 -13.51 5.04
N ARG A 56 12.70 -13.76 3.76
CA ARG A 56 11.48 -14.50 3.39
C ARG A 56 11.61 -15.94 3.83
N SER A 57 10.58 -16.42 4.50
CA SER A 57 10.49 -17.79 5.01
C SER A 57 9.03 -18.12 5.26
N ASP A 58 8.71 -19.41 5.35
CA ASP A 58 7.38 -19.88 5.69
C ASP A 58 6.85 -19.26 7.00
N LEU A 59 7.71 -19.17 8.03
CA LEU A 59 7.41 -18.48 9.28
C LEU A 59 7.05 -16.99 9.07
N MET A 60 7.74 -16.30 8.17
CA MET A 60 7.45 -14.90 7.86
C MET A 60 6.08 -14.76 7.18
N TYR A 61 5.77 -15.64 6.23
CA TYR A 61 4.47 -15.67 5.54
C TYR A 61 3.32 -15.95 6.51
N GLY A 62 3.50 -16.90 7.43
CA GLY A 62 2.54 -17.17 8.50
C GLY A 62 2.28 -15.96 9.41
N LYS A 63 3.32 -15.18 9.75
CA LYS A 63 3.15 -13.91 10.50
C LYS A 63 2.31 -12.90 9.72
N TYR A 64 2.63 -12.68 8.45
CA TYR A 64 1.84 -11.81 7.57
C TYR A 64 0.38 -12.24 7.52
N ALA A 65 0.12 -13.53 7.32
CA ALA A 65 -1.22 -14.10 7.27
C ALA A 65 -2.00 -13.83 8.57
N LYS A 66 -1.37 -13.93 9.75
CA LYS A 66 -2.02 -13.60 11.03
C LYS A 66 -2.40 -12.14 11.17
N TYR A 67 -1.51 -11.21 10.82
CA TYR A 67 -1.86 -9.78 10.82
C TYR A 67 -2.99 -9.48 9.82
N LEU A 68 -2.96 -10.09 8.64
CA LEU A 68 -3.98 -9.88 7.62
C LEU A 68 -5.33 -10.47 8.02
N GLU A 69 -5.34 -11.70 8.55
CA GLU A 69 -6.53 -12.38 9.09
C GLU A 69 -7.23 -11.50 10.13
N LEU A 70 -6.48 -10.99 11.11
CA LEU A 70 -7.04 -10.12 12.15
C LEU A 70 -7.63 -8.84 11.53
N THR A 71 -6.92 -8.21 10.59
CA THR A 71 -7.43 -7.02 9.89
C THR A 71 -8.79 -7.31 9.25
N TYR A 72 -8.88 -8.40 8.47
CA TYR A 72 -10.13 -8.80 7.83
C TYR A 72 -11.24 -9.13 8.83
N ARG A 73 -10.94 -9.81 9.94
CA ARG A 73 -11.95 -10.19 10.93
C ARG A 73 -12.53 -8.98 11.67
N TYR A 74 -11.73 -7.94 11.93
CA TYR A 74 -12.16 -6.76 12.68
C TYR A 74 -12.78 -5.63 11.84
N VAL A 75 -12.63 -5.69 10.52
CA VAL A 75 -13.25 -4.77 9.55
C VAL A 75 -14.62 -5.31 9.11
N ASP A 76 -15.59 -4.45 8.75
CA ASP A 76 -16.94 -4.90 8.38
C ASP A 76 -17.18 -4.87 6.86
N LYS A 77 -16.41 -4.08 6.11
CA LYS A 77 -16.42 -4.03 4.64
C LYS A 77 -15.19 -4.72 4.01
N VAL A 78 -14.69 -4.20 2.89
CA VAL A 78 -13.59 -4.80 2.13
C VAL A 78 -12.25 -4.47 2.78
N THR A 79 -11.38 -5.49 2.86
CA THR A 79 -9.95 -5.32 3.10
C THR A 79 -9.21 -5.49 1.77
N LEU A 80 -8.46 -4.48 1.34
CA LEU A 80 -7.58 -4.53 0.18
C LEU A 80 -6.15 -4.85 0.63
N ALA A 81 -5.67 -6.06 0.35
CA ALA A 81 -4.30 -6.46 0.60
C ALA A 81 -3.43 -6.32 -0.66
N ILE A 82 -2.33 -5.59 -0.53
CA ILE A 82 -1.36 -5.33 -1.60
C ILE A 82 -0.04 -6.03 -1.31
N TYR A 83 0.48 -6.73 -2.30
CA TYR A 83 1.69 -7.54 -2.21
C TYR A 83 2.77 -7.10 -3.21
N PRO A 84 4.07 -7.34 -2.93
CA PRO A 84 5.16 -7.00 -3.85
C PRO A 84 5.24 -7.91 -5.09
N SER A 85 4.74 -9.15 -5.02
CA SER A 85 4.70 -10.10 -6.15
C SER A 85 3.63 -11.17 -5.94
N TYR A 86 3.25 -11.87 -7.02
CA TYR A 86 2.31 -12.99 -6.97
C TYR A 86 2.83 -14.13 -6.09
N ASP A 87 4.12 -14.47 -6.17
CA ASP A 87 4.70 -15.51 -5.31
C ASP A 87 4.59 -15.14 -3.83
N PHE A 88 4.85 -13.89 -3.47
CA PHE A 88 4.75 -13.43 -2.09
C PHE A 88 3.29 -13.48 -1.60
N MET A 89 2.36 -13.06 -2.46
CA MET A 89 0.93 -13.13 -2.21
C MET A 89 0.46 -14.58 -1.97
N ARG A 90 0.74 -15.49 -2.91
CA ARG A 90 0.33 -16.90 -2.83
C ARG A 90 0.88 -17.58 -1.57
N ASN A 91 2.14 -17.32 -1.23
CA ASN A 91 2.74 -17.85 0.00
C ASN A 91 2.03 -17.36 1.26
N ILE A 92 1.56 -16.10 1.33
CA ILE A 92 0.79 -15.62 2.48
C ILE A 92 -0.62 -16.21 2.48
N ILE A 93 -1.29 -16.26 1.32
CA ILE A 93 -2.65 -16.80 1.18
C ILE A 93 -2.71 -18.26 1.63
N ASN A 94 -1.67 -19.06 1.37
CA ASN A 94 -1.60 -20.46 1.81
C ASN A 94 -1.66 -20.64 3.34
N HIS A 95 -1.32 -19.60 4.10
CA HIS A 95 -1.41 -19.59 5.57
C HIS A 95 -2.72 -18.98 6.10
N LEU A 96 -3.57 -18.44 5.22
CA LEU A 96 -4.86 -17.89 5.62
C LEU A 96 -5.89 -19.00 5.87
N PRO A 97 -6.78 -18.83 6.85
CA PRO A 97 -7.92 -19.73 7.05
C PRO A 97 -8.81 -19.82 5.80
N LYS A 98 -9.33 -21.03 5.54
CA LYS A 98 -10.18 -21.32 4.36
C LYS A 98 -11.56 -20.66 4.42
N ASP A 99 -12.00 -20.20 5.59
CA ASP A 99 -13.28 -19.50 5.79
C ASP A 99 -13.24 -18.02 5.36
N ILE A 100 -12.05 -17.46 5.06
CA ILE A 100 -11.94 -16.08 4.58
C ILE A 100 -12.49 -16.00 3.15
N ASN A 101 -13.46 -15.11 2.95
CA ASN A 101 -14.01 -14.83 1.64
C ASN A 101 -13.04 -13.96 0.83
N MET A 102 -12.30 -14.57 -0.09
CA MET A 102 -11.25 -13.92 -0.86
C MET A 102 -11.66 -13.66 -2.31
N VAL A 103 -11.14 -12.57 -2.86
CA VAL A 103 -11.03 -12.30 -4.30
C VAL A 103 -9.54 -12.16 -4.59
N ILE A 104 -9.02 -12.94 -5.54
CA ILE A 104 -7.57 -13.03 -5.81
C ILE A 104 -7.31 -12.55 -7.24
N GLU A 105 -6.41 -11.58 -7.38
CA GLU A 105 -5.88 -11.16 -8.69
C GLU A 105 -5.00 -12.28 -9.27
N GLU A 106 -5.34 -12.77 -10.45
CA GLU A 106 -4.49 -13.67 -11.25
C GLU A 106 -4.17 -12.99 -12.60
N GLU A 107 -3.21 -13.53 -13.35
CA GLU A 107 -2.69 -12.92 -14.60
C GLU A 107 -3.71 -12.72 -15.73
N GLY A 108 -4.94 -13.24 -15.58
CA GLY A 108 -6.06 -13.03 -16.51
C GLY A 108 -7.25 -12.28 -15.94
N THR A 109 -7.28 -12.00 -14.65
CA THR A 109 -8.44 -11.42 -13.98
C THR A 109 -8.70 -10.00 -14.47
N THR A 110 -9.94 -9.72 -14.87
CA THR A 110 -10.35 -8.37 -15.24
C THR A 110 -10.84 -7.59 -14.03
N LEU A 111 -10.70 -6.27 -14.07
CA LEU A 111 -11.20 -5.40 -13.00
C LEU A 111 -12.71 -5.55 -12.81
N SER A 112 -13.46 -5.69 -13.92
CA SER A 112 -14.92 -5.83 -13.88
C SER A 112 -15.37 -7.09 -13.13
N GLU A 113 -14.70 -8.23 -13.36
CA GLU A 113 -14.99 -9.48 -12.64
C GLU A 113 -14.78 -9.32 -11.14
N VAL A 114 -13.68 -8.67 -10.73
CA VAL A 114 -13.39 -8.41 -9.31
C VAL A 114 -14.47 -7.54 -8.68
N ILE A 115 -14.87 -6.45 -9.35
CA ILE A 115 -15.92 -5.57 -8.86
C ILE A 115 -17.23 -6.34 -8.72
N GLU A 116 -17.60 -7.15 -9.70
CA GLU A 116 -18.82 -7.97 -9.65
C GLU A 116 -18.80 -8.97 -8.48
N GLU A 117 -17.68 -9.67 -8.28
CA GLU A 117 -17.51 -10.59 -7.15
C GLU A 117 -17.62 -9.88 -5.80
N VAL A 118 -16.96 -8.74 -5.65
CA VAL A 118 -17.03 -7.92 -4.43
C VAL A 118 -18.47 -7.49 -4.14
N MET A 119 -19.20 -7.02 -5.16
CA MET A 119 -20.59 -6.59 -5.00
C MET A 119 -21.53 -7.74 -4.63
N LYS A 120 -21.26 -8.97 -5.09
CA LYS A 120 -22.01 -10.19 -4.70
C LYS A 120 -21.67 -10.66 -3.29
N LYS A 121 -20.38 -10.63 -2.93
CA LYS A 121 -19.83 -11.18 -1.69
C LYS A 121 -20.03 -10.24 -0.49
N GLY A 122 -20.11 -8.94 -0.71
CA GLY A 122 -20.08 -7.93 0.35
C GLY A 122 -18.70 -7.89 1.02
N LYS A 123 -18.62 -8.31 2.29
CA LYS A 123 -17.35 -8.38 3.04
C LYS A 123 -16.42 -9.42 2.42
N CYS A 124 -15.29 -8.97 1.90
CA CYS A 124 -14.26 -9.83 1.32
C CYS A 124 -12.85 -9.26 1.49
N LEU A 125 -11.86 -10.13 1.32
CA LEU A 125 -10.45 -9.81 1.25
C LEU A 125 -10.02 -9.82 -0.22
N ILE A 126 -9.68 -8.66 -0.75
CA ILE A 126 -9.11 -8.54 -2.11
C ILE A 126 -7.61 -8.67 -1.99
N ASN A 127 -7.02 -9.61 -2.74
CA ASN A 127 -5.58 -9.82 -2.81
C ASN A 127 -5.07 -9.38 -4.18
N ALA A 128 -4.24 -8.34 -4.20
CA ALA A 128 -3.73 -7.73 -5.42
C ALA A 128 -2.22 -7.47 -5.34
N VAL A 129 -1.53 -7.51 -6.48
CA VAL A 129 -0.10 -7.17 -6.54
C VAL A 129 0.06 -5.68 -6.88
N ALA A 130 1.10 -5.04 -6.33
CA ALA A 130 1.29 -3.58 -6.48
C ALA A 130 1.64 -3.11 -7.89
N SER A 131 2.01 -4.02 -8.78
CA SER A 131 2.20 -3.79 -10.22
C SER A 131 1.04 -4.33 -11.06
N GLY A 132 -0.02 -4.79 -10.40
CA GLY A 132 -1.19 -5.41 -11.00
C GLY A 132 -2.27 -4.40 -11.33
N LYS A 133 -3.17 -4.79 -12.23
CA LYS A 133 -4.23 -3.94 -12.76
C LYS A 133 -5.19 -3.49 -11.66
N LEU A 134 -5.41 -4.33 -10.65
CA LEU A 134 -6.32 -4.01 -9.55
C LEU A 134 -5.76 -2.90 -8.64
N SER A 135 -4.45 -2.87 -8.41
CA SER A 135 -3.83 -1.86 -7.55
C SER A 135 -3.95 -0.43 -8.10
N GLU A 136 -3.99 -0.27 -9.43
CA GLU A 136 -4.12 1.02 -10.12
C GLU A 136 -5.58 1.40 -10.42
N GLY A 137 -6.41 0.41 -10.76
CA GLY A 137 -7.74 0.63 -11.33
C GLY A 137 -8.91 0.47 -10.37
N ILE A 138 -8.74 -0.19 -9.21
CA ILE A 138 -9.90 -0.53 -8.39
C ILE A 138 -10.57 0.70 -7.76
N GLU A 139 -11.84 0.86 -8.07
CA GLU A 139 -12.73 1.83 -7.45
C GLU A 139 -14.05 1.13 -7.14
N ILE A 140 -14.18 0.72 -5.88
CA ILE A 140 -15.37 0.04 -5.38
C ILE A 140 -16.07 0.95 -4.37
N THR A 141 -17.05 1.68 -4.85
CA THR A 141 -17.87 2.61 -4.07
C THR A 141 -19.33 2.17 -4.09
N SER A 142 -20.07 2.48 -3.03
CA SER A 142 -21.51 2.25 -2.96
C SER A 142 -22.18 3.35 -2.14
N LYS A 143 -23.28 3.89 -2.66
CA LYS A 143 -24.12 4.92 -2.01
C LYS A 143 -23.32 6.12 -1.47
N GLY A 144 -22.32 6.59 -2.22
CA GLY A 144 -21.50 7.74 -1.83
C GLY A 144 -20.49 7.43 -0.70
N SER A 145 -20.06 6.18 -0.58
CA SER A 145 -18.98 5.77 0.33
C SER A 145 -18.08 4.72 -0.32
N SER A 146 -16.83 4.67 0.10
CA SER A 146 -15.92 3.57 -0.24
C SER A 146 -16.37 2.27 0.41
N LEU A 147 -16.25 1.17 -0.34
CA LEU A 147 -16.37 -0.19 0.19
C LEU A 147 -15.07 -0.70 0.81
N ILE A 148 -13.93 -0.05 0.52
CA ILE A 148 -12.64 -0.39 1.12
C ILE A 148 -12.53 0.33 2.46
N GLU A 149 -12.56 -0.43 3.55
CA GLU A 149 -12.44 0.08 4.91
C GLU A 149 -11.02 -0.15 5.47
N ALA A 150 -10.28 -1.13 4.93
CA ALA A 150 -8.88 -1.31 5.28
C ALA A 150 -7.99 -1.55 4.05
N VAL A 151 -6.79 -0.98 4.08
CA VAL A 151 -5.72 -1.27 3.11
C VAL A 151 -4.54 -1.86 3.86
N PHE A 152 -4.16 -3.08 3.50
CA PHE A 152 -3.08 -3.82 4.11
C PHE A 152 -1.92 -3.96 3.12
N ILE A 153 -0.81 -3.28 3.38
CA ILE A 153 0.40 -3.37 2.56
C ILE A 153 1.31 -4.46 3.14
N ALA A 154 1.26 -5.64 2.54
CA ALA A 154 2.02 -6.83 2.96
C ALA A 154 3.45 -6.78 2.42
N GLY A 155 4.28 -5.97 3.08
CA GLY A 155 5.66 -5.72 2.66
C GLY A 155 5.81 -4.51 1.75
N VAL A 156 7.02 -3.95 1.68
CA VAL A 156 7.27 -2.79 0.79
C VAL A 156 7.21 -3.24 -0.68
N PRO A 157 6.38 -2.61 -1.54
CA PRO A 157 6.21 -2.99 -2.94
C PRO A 157 7.33 -2.46 -3.85
N TYR A 158 8.57 -2.77 -3.49
CA TYR A 158 9.73 -2.47 -4.32
C TYR A 158 9.59 -3.10 -5.71
N PRO A 159 10.12 -2.45 -6.76
CA PRO A 159 10.27 -3.08 -8.06
C PRO A 159 10.98 -4.43 -7.95
N GLN A 160 10.58 -5.36 -8.80
CA GLN A 160 11.25 -6.66 -8.89
C GLN A 160 12.62 -6.47 -9.53
N PRO A 161 13.65 -7.21 -9.09
CA PRO A 161 14.93 -7.21 -9.77
C PRO A 161 14.76 -7.97 -11.10
N ASP A 162 14.69 -7.24 -12.19
CA ASP A 162 14.65 -7.76 -13.56
C ASP A 162 15.64 -6.98 -14.45
N ASP A 163 15.85 -7.49 -15.66
CA ASP A 163 16.79 -6.91 -16.62
C ASP A 163 16.49 -5.42 -16.90
N TYR A 164 15.21 -5.04 -16.88
CA TYR A 164 14.79 -3.65 -17.07
C TYR A 164 15.23 -2.76 -15.91
N VAL A 165 14.99 -3.18 -14.67
CA VAL A 165 15.40 -2.46 -13.46
C VAL A 165 16.92 -2.37 -13.38
N GLU A 166 17.65 -3.42 -13.77
CA GLU A 166 19.11 -3.41 -13.83
C GLU A 166 19.63 -2.40 -14.87
N GLU A 167 19.09 -2.39 -16.09
CA GLU A 167 19.48 -1.44 -17.12
C GLU A 167 19.10 0.00 -16.75
N LEU A 168 17.93 0.21 -16.14
CA LEU A 168 17.53 1.52 -15.60
C LEU A 168 18.53 2.02 -14.55
N MET A 169 18.92 1.15 -13.62
CA MET A 169 19.94 1.47 -12.61
C MET A 169 21.30 1.78 -13.25
N LYS A 170 21.74 1.02 -14.26
CA LYS A 170 22.98 1.31 -15.00
C LYS A 170 22.91 2.66 -15.72
N GLY A 171 21.76 2.99 -16.31
CA GLY A 171 21.51 4.27 -16.98
C GLY A 171 21.61 5.46 -16.02
N LEU A 172 20.91 5.40 -14.89
CA LEU A 172 20.89 6.48 -13.89
C LEU A 172 22.27 6.70 -13.25
N ARG A 173 23.02 5.62 -13.00
CA ARG A 173 24.37 5.69 -12.41
C ARG A 173 25.42 6.40 -13.29
N LYS A 174 25.11 6.67 -14.56
CA LYS A 174 25.98 7.49 -15.43
C LYS A 174 26.00 8.96 -15.01
N TYR A 175 24.96 9.42 -14.32
CA TYR A 175 24.75 10.84 -13.99
C TYR A 175 24.38 11.08 -12.52
N LEU A 176 23.97 10.05 -11.79
CA LEU A 176 23.60 10.08 -10.37
C LEU A 176 24.47 9.15 -9.54
N THR A 177 24.53 9.40 -8.24
CA THR A 177 25.18 8.47 -7.30
C THR A 177 24.41 7.14 -7.22
N HIS A 178 25.08 6.10 -6.69
CA HIS A 178 24.43 4.81 -6.44
C HIS A 178 23.19 4.96 -5.55
N ASP A 179 23.31 5.72 -4.46
CA ASP A 179 22.26 5.90 -3.47
C ASP A 179 21.08 6.70 -4.02
N GLU A 180 21.33 7.76 -4.80
CA GLU A 180 20.26 8.50 -5.48
C GLU A 180 19.53 7.63 -6.51
N SER A 181 20.29 6.88 -7.33
CA SER A 181 19.70 5.96 -8.30
C SER A 181 18.82 4.92 -7.60
N TRP A 182 19.31 4.35 -6.50
CA TRP A 182 18.57 3.38 -5.70
C TRP A 182 17.30 4.01 -5.09
N ASP A 183 17.42 5.21 -4.54
CA ASP A 183 16.30 5.92 -3.95
C ASP A 183 15.18 6.19 -4.96
N PHE A 184 15.52 6.71 -6.15
CA PHE A 184 14.53 7.01 -7.18
C PHE A 184 13.88 5.76 -7.77
N VAL A 185 14.66 4.71 -8.04
CA VAL A 185 14.11 3.49 -8.63
C VAL A 185 13.28 2.72 -7.61
N PHE A 186 13.77 2.58 -6.37
CA PHE A 186 13.14 1.70 -5.38
C PHE A 186 12.24 2.44 -4.40
N ASN A 187 12.76 3.41 -3.64
CA ASN A 187 11.98 4.05 -2.57
C ASN A 187 10.87 4.94 -3.12
N VAL A 188 11.16 5.76 -4.14
CA VAL A 188 10.15 6.64 -4.74
C VAL A 188 9.06 5.80 -5.40
N THR A 189 9.42 4.85 -6.27
CA THR A 189 8.44 3.95 -6.91
C THR A 189 7.59 3.19 -5.89
N ALA A 190 8.20 2.61 -4.85
CA ALA A 190 7.46 1.90 -3.81
C ALA A 190 6.52 2.85 -3.06
N SER A 191 6.97 4.07 -2.74
CA SER A 191 6.13 5.05 -2.03
C SER A 191 4.93 5.49 -2.84
N VAL A 192 5.08 5.65 -4.17
CA VAL A 192 3.98 5.97 -5.09
C VAL A 192 2.96 4.84 -5.11
N ARG A 193 3.40 3.59 -5.29
CA ARG A 193 2.53 2.40 -5.26
C ARG A 193 1.74 2.29 -3.96
N VAL A 194 2.40 2.52 -2.82
CA VAL A 194 1.74 2.53 -1.50
C VAL A 194 0.70 3.63 -1.44
N LYS A 195 1.04 4.89 -1.76
CA LYS A 195 0.06 5.99 -1.72
C LYS A 195 -1.13 5.74 -2.64
N GLN A 196 -0.89 5.18 -3.83
CA GLN A 196 -1.95 4.85 -4.79
C GLN A 196 -2.91 3.81 -4.23
N ALA A 197 -2.39 2.78 -3.55
CA ALA A 197 -3.19 1.77 -2.86
C ALA A 197 -3.98 2.35 -1.68
N LEU A 198 -3.35 3.16 -0.82
CA LEU A 198 -4.01 3.79 0.32
C LEU A 198 -5.14 4.75 -0.11
N GLY A 199 -4.91 5.48 -1.22
CA GLY A 199 -5.89 6.37 -1.83
C GLY A 199 -7.13 5.67 -2.40
N ARG A 200 -7.15 4.32 -2.45
CA ARG A 200 -8.35 3.56 -2.86
C ARG A 200 -9.42 3.55 -1.78
N ALA A 201 -9.05 3.75 -0.52
CA ALA A 201 -9.98 3.64 0.61
C ALA A 201 -10.77 4.92 0.91
N LEU A 202 -10.21 6.10 0.63
CA LEU A 202 -10.86 7.38 0.91
C LEU A 202 -11.28 8.03 -0.41
N ARG A 203 -12.58 8.06 -0.68
CA ARG A 203 -13.18 8.67 -1.88
C ARG A 203 -14.11 9.84 -1.52
N TYR A 204 -14.71 9.80 -0.34
CA TYR A 204 -15.65 10.81 0.16
C TYR A 204 -15.22 11.36 1.54
N PRO A 205 -15.62 12.59 1.91
CA PRO A 205 -15.27 13.21 3.19
C PRO A 205 -15.70 12.44 4.45
N THR A 206 -16.68 11.55 4.31
CA THR A 206 -17.20 10.69 5.39
C THR A 206 -16.56 9.31 5.42
N ASP A 207 -15.75 8.96 4.40
CA ASP A 207 -15.06 7.68 4.39
C ASP A 207 -14.05 7.62 5.51
N ARG A 208 -13.90 6.42 6.08
CA ARG A 208 -12.95 6.12 7.12
C ARG A 208 -12.15 4.88 6.75
N ALA A 209 -10.86 4.88 7.07
CA ALA A 209 -9.96 3.83 6.62
C ALA A 209 -8.89 3.45 7.66
N ILE A 210 -8.61 2.15 7.75
CA ILE A 210 -7.47 1.60 8.48
C ILE A 210 -6.36 1.30 7.47
N TYR A 211 -5.20 1.91 7.65
CA TYR A 211 -4.01 1.63 6.86
C TYR A 211 -3.05 0.77 7.66
N VAL A 212 -2.66 -0.36 7.11
CA VAL A 212 -1.68 -1.26 7.74
C VAL A 212 -0.45 -1.34 6.87
N LEU A 213 0.66 -0.79 7.35
CA LEU A 213 1.96 -0.85 6.69
C LEU A 213 2.78 -1.97 7.34
N ALA A 214 2.69 -3.18 6.80
CA ALA A 214 3.31 -4.37 7.37
C ALA A 214 4.72 -4.61 6.80
N ASP A 215 5.68 -3.80 7.24
CA ASP A 215 7.11 -4.04 7.01
C ASP A 215 7.94 -3.15 7.92
N ASN A 216 9.00 -3.70 8.51
CA ASN A 216 9.91 -2.90 9.31
C ASN A 216 10.59 -1.76 8.51
N ARG A 217 10.72 -1.91 7.18
CA ARG A 217 11.31 -0.90 6.29
C ARG A 217 10.47 0.37 6.13
N PHE A 218 9.18 0.35 6.46
CA PHE A 218 8.38 1.58 6.50
C PHE A 218 8.86 2.57 7.57
N MET A 219 9.63 2.11 8.55
CA MET A 219 10.25 2.98 9.56
C MET A 219 11.52 3.70 9.07
N MET A 220 12.05 3.35 7.89
CA MET A 220 13.22 4.02 7.32
C MET A 220 12.94 5.52 7.12
N PRO A 221 13.85 6.43 7.50
CA PRO A 221 13.61 7.88 7.43
C PRO A 221 13.14 8.34 6.05
N ARG A 222 13.78 7.84 4.99
CA ARG A 222 13.43 8.19 3.61
C ARG A 222 12.03 7.72 3.21
N MET A 223 11.62 6.50 3.60
CA MET A 223 10.27 6.01 3.33
C MET A 223 9.21 6.83 4.06
N ARG A 224 9.47 7.23 5.32
CA ARG A 224 8.58 8.11 6.08
C ARG A 224 8.44 9.49 5.44
N GLN A 225 9.56 10.06 4.99
CA GLN A 225 9.59 11.34 4.28
C GLN A 225 8.79 11.28 2.98
N LEU A 226 8.97 10.23 2.19
CA LEU A 226 8.26 10.05 0.92
C LEU A 226 6.76 9.84 1.14
N LEU A 227 6.35 9.00 2.09
CA LEU A 227 4.95 8.70 2.37
C LEU A 227 4.19 9.90 2.96
N LYS A 228 4.86 10.76 3.76
CA LYS A 228 4.24 11.88 4.48
C LYS A 228 2.99 11.47 5.30
N LEU A 229 2.94 10.24 5.80
CA LEU A 229 1.82 9.72 6.58
C LEU A 229 2.06 9.90 8.09
N LYS A 230 1.02 10.26 8.82
CA LYS A 230 1.01 10.18 10.29
C LYS A 230 0.94 8.72 10.72
N TYR A 231 1.97 8.23 11.40
CA TYR A 231 1.95 6.88 11.99
C TYR A 231 1.28 6.92 13.36
N ASN A 232 0.01 6.52 13.43
CA ASN A 232 -0.78 6.56 14.67
C ASN A 232 -0.30 5.49 15.67
N LYS A 233 0.09 4.31 15.18
CA LYS A 233 0.58 3.19 15.98
C LYS A 233 1.75 2.50 15.28
N VAL A 234 2.78 2.13 16.04
CA VAL A 234 3.88 1.27 15.60
C VAL A 234 3.87 0.04 16.50
N ILE A 235 3.66 -1.14 15.91
CA ILE A 235 3.36 -2.37 16.64
C ILE A 235 4.35 -3.46 16.23
N ARG A 236 4.72 -4.32 17.19
CA ARG A 236 5.64 -5.46 16.99
C ARG A 236 5.02 -6.80 17.34
N ASP A 237 4.09 -6.82 18.29
CA ASP A 237 3.44 -8.04 18.75
C ASP A 237 2.01 -8.16 18.21
N ILE A 238 1.52 -9.39 18.13
CA ILE A 238 0.20 -9.68 17.57
C ILE A 238 -0.94 -9.29 18.53
N GLY A 239 -0.71 -9.38 19.85
CA GLY A 239 -1.73 -9.06 20.86
C GLY A 239 -2.09 -7.57 20.89
N THR A 240 -1.08 -6.69 20.89
CA THR A 240 -1.29 -5.24 20.80
C THR A 240 -1.94 -4.83 19.48
N TYR A 241 -1.62 -5.56 18.39
CA TYR A 241 -2.26 -5.35 17.11
C TYR A 241 -3.75 -5.66 17.16
N GLU A 242 -4.11 -6.81 17.72
CA GLU A 242 -5.51 -7.22 17.89
C GLU A 242 -6.28 -6.25 18.79
N GLU A 243 -5.71 -5.84 19.94
CA GLU A 243 -6.34 -4.86 20.82
C GLU A 243 -6.54 -3.51 20.12
N THR A 244 -5.56 -3.07 19.31
CA THR A 244 -5.68 -1.85 18.52
C THR A 244 -6.85 -1.96 17.55
N LEU A 245 -6.98 -3.06 16.81
CA LEU A 245 -8.10 -3.28 15.88
C LEU A 245 -9.45 -3.32 16.61
N ARG A 246 -9.50 -3.91 17.81
CA ARG A 246 -10.70 -3.97 18.65
C ARG A 246 -11.16 -2.58 19.09
N ILE A 247 -10.23 -1.71 19.48
CA ILE A 247 -10.52 -0.31 19.83
C ILE A 247 -11.02 0.45 18.60
N LEU A 248 -10.33 0.28 17.46
CA LEU A 248 -10.70 0.96 16.21
C LEU A 248 -12.08 0.55 15.71
N LYS A 249 -12.44 -0.74 15.79
CA LYS A 249 -13.77 -1.22 15.43
C LYS A 249 -14.88 -0.47 16.19
N LYS A 250 -14.68 -0.22 17.48
CA LYS A 250 -15.64 0.53 18.31
C LYS A 250 -15.71 2.03 17.99
N PHE A 251 -14.66 2.58 17.37
CA PHE A 251 -14.57 3.99 17.01
C PHE A 251 -15.13 4.26 15.60
N PHE A 252 -15.06 3.26 14.73
CA PHE A 252 -15.57 3.33 13.37
C PHE A 252 -17.06 2.98 13.24
N LEU A 253 -17.61 2.19 14.17
CA LEU A 253 -19.04 1.96 14.39
C LEU A 253 -19.70 3.12 15.15
#